data_AF-A0A6C0KCF1-F1
#
_entry.id   AF-A0A6C0KCF1-F1
#
_cell.length_a   1.000
_cell.length_b   1.000
_cell.length_c   1.000
_cell.angle_alpha   90.00
_cell.angle_beta   90.00
_cell.angle_gamma   90.00
#
_symmetry.space_group_name_H-M   'P 1'
#
loop_
_entity.id
_entity.type
_entity.pdbx_description
1 polymer ?
#
loop_
_entity_poly.entity_id
_entity_poly.type
_entity_poly.pdbx_seq_one_letter_code
_entity_poly.pdbx_strand_id
1 'polypeptide(L)'
;MLFYVALTVAGGITYLVARNINTIKETVEVYRGFKSTVDPDGKKGHFSTMCSFITLASIKFLLSIKNKKEKPVHETFNRSYIKISYTYKDKPYFYLLKIPKGVIPLSTIVDETGNDVESIITPYLGPNLDCHGITICPKDFGYEKLVITTVYDDVITFNETDVISF
;
A
#
# COMPACT_ATOMS: atom_id res chain seq x y z
N MET A 1 -41.54 -0.10 -31.10
CA MET A 1 -40.27 -0.85 -31.24
C MET A 1 -39.03 0.04 -31.10
N LEU A 2 -38.99 1.25 -31.69
CA LEU A 2 -37.86 2.19 -31.57
C LEU A 2 -37.52 2.63 -30.13
N PHE A 3 -38.52 2.81 -29.26
CA PHE A 3 -38.30 3.23 -27.86
C PHE A 3 -37.55 2.18 -27.02
N TYR A 4 -37.75 0.89 -27.28
CA TYR A 4 -37.12 -0.18 -26.51
C TYR A 4 -35.64 -0.34 -26.85
N VAL A 5 -35.27 -0.08 -28.11
CA VAL A 5 -33.87 -0.07 -28.57
C VAL A 5 -33.12 1.14 -27.98
N ALA A 6 -33.76 2.30 -27.90
CA ALA A 6 -33.14 3.47 -27.29
C ALA A 6 -32.86 3.27 -25.78
N LEU A 7 -33.77 2.62 -25.05
CA LEU A 7 -33.62 2.38 -23.62
C LEU A 7 -32.51 1.36 -23.29
N THR A 8 -32.38 0.30 -24.10
CA THR A 8 -31.33 -0.71 -23.91
C THR A 8 -29.95 -0.16 -24.27
N VAL A 9 -29.84 0.67 -25.31
CA VAL A 9 -28.59 1.36 -25.67
C VAL A 9 -28.20 2.37 -24.60
N ALA A 10 -29.15 3.17 -24.09
CA ALA A 10 -28.88 4.12 -23.01
C ALA A 10 -28.45 3.44 -21.70
N GLY A 11 -29.10 2.31 -21.34
CA GLY A 11 -28.73 1.49 -20.19
C GLY A 11 -27.35 0.84 -20.31
N GLY A 12 -26.98 0.38 -21.51
CA GLY A 12 -25.65 -0.17 -21.79
C GLY A 12 -24.54 0.88 -21.68
N ILE A 13 -24.79 2.10 -22.17
CA ILE A 13 -23.85 3.21 -22.09
C ILE A 13 -23.64 3.65 -20.64
N THR A 14 -24.72 3.82 -19.86
CA THR A 14 -24.61 4.20 -18.44
C THR A 14 -23.88 3.13 -17.62
N TYR A 15 -24.12 1.85 -17.89
CA TYR A 15 -23.38 0.76 -17.25
C TYR A 15 -21.87 0.78 -17.57
N LEU A 16 -21.51 1.01 -18.83
CA LEU A 16 -20.11 1.11 -19.26
C LEU A 16 -19.39 2.33 -18.65
N VAL A 17 -20.10 3.45 -18.54
CA VAL A 17 -19.59 4.68 -17.89
C VAL A 17 -19.42 4.45 -16.39
N ALA A 18 -20.40 3.85 -15.71
CA ALA A 18 -20.33 3.55 -14.29
C ALA A 18 -19.18 2.60 -13.95
N ARG A 19 -18.98 1.54 -14.75
CA ARG A 19 -17.90 0.56 -14.56
C ARG A 19 -16.50 1.17 -14.71
N ASN A 20 -16.35 2.21 -15.52
CA ASN A 20 -15.05 2.85 -15.81
C ASN A 20 -14.93 4.25 -15.21
N ILE A 21 -15.80 4.63 -14.26
CA ILE A 21 -15.91 6.00 -13.77
C ILE A 21 -14.61 6.51 -13.12
N ASN A 22 -13.86 5.64 -12.45
CA ASN A 22 -12.58 6.00 -11.82
C ASN A 22 -11.53 6.32 -12.89
N THR A 23 -11.44 5.51 -13.94
CA THR A 23 -10.53 5.75 -15.07
C THR A 23 -10.91 7.02 -15.85
N ILE A 24 -12.21 7.31 -15.96
CA ILE A 24 -12.70 8.55 -16.58
C ILE A 24 -12.28 9.76 -15.72
N LYS A 25 -12.46 9.71 -14.39
CA LYS A 25 -12.04 10.78 -13.47
C LYS A 25 -10.54 11.09 -13.60
N GLU A 26 -9.69 10.07 -13.55
CA GLU A 26 -8.23 10.22 -13.73
C GLU A 26 -7.86 10.77 -15.11
N THR A 27 -8.63 10.44 -16.15
CA THR A 27 -8.40 10.96 -17.50
C THR A 27 -8.81 12.43 -17.60
N VAL A 28 -9.90 12.82 -16.93
CA VAL A 28 -10.35 14.21 -16.83
C VAL A 28 -9.34 15.06 -16.06
N GLU A 29 -8.75 14.56 -14.97
CA GLU A 29 -7.73 15.29 -14.22
C GLU A 29 -6.46 15.53 -15.04
N VAL A 30 -5.93 14.49 -15.69
CA VAL A 30 -4.76 14.64 -16.58
C VAL A 30 -5.08 15.58 -17.74
N TYR A 31 -6.28 15.50 -18.30
CA TYR A 31 -6.71 16.42 -19.34
C TYR A 31 -6.83 17.86 -18.85
N ARG A 32 -7.31 18.09 -17.61
CA ARG A 32 -7.36 19.44 -17.02
C ARG A 32 -5.95 20.02 -16.89
N GLY A 33 -4.98 19.24 -16.41
CA GLY A 33 -3.58 19.66 -16.33
C GLY A 33 -2.95 19.90 -17.71
N PHE A 34 -3.28 19.07 -18.71
CA PHE A 34 -2.84 19.30 -20.08
C PHE A 34 -3.44 20.58 -20.66
N LYS A 35 -4.75 20.80 -20.48
CA LYS A 35 -5.46 21.99 -20.95
C LYS A 35 -4.90 23.26 -20.33
N SER A 36 -4.64 23.28 -19.01
CA SER A 36 -4.05 24.44 -18.34
C SER A 36 -2.64 24.77 -18.84
N THR A 37 -1.90 23.76 -19.33
CA THR A 37 -0.55 23.94 -19.86
C THR A 37 -0.55 24.39 -21.33
N VAL A 38 -1.48 23.86 -22.13
CA VAL A 38 -1.48 24.00 -23.60
C VAL A 38 -2.39 25.13 -24.09
N ASP A 39 -3.36 25.57 -23.30
CA ASP A 39 -4.25 26.70 -23.60
C ASP A 39 -4.75 27.37 -22.31
N PRO A 40 -3.88 28.10 -21.59
CA PRO A 40 -4.25 28.79 -20.36
C PRO A 40 -5.30 29.89 -20.60
N ASP A 41 -5.27 30.52 -21.78
CA ASP A 41 -6.18 31.61 -22.16
C ASP A 41 -7.51 31.12 -22.74
N GLY A 42 -7.68 29.81 -22.96
CA GLY A 42 -8.91 29.22 -23.50
C GLY A 42 -9.26 29.66 -24.93
N LYS A 43 -8.27 30.06 -25.73
CA LYS A 43 -8.48 30.61 -27.08
C LYS A 43 -8.64 29.54 -28.15
N LYS A 44 -8.37 28.27 -27.85
CA LYS A 44 -8.49 27.17 -28.82
C LYS A 44 -9.95 26.76 -28.98
N GLY A 45 -10.36 26.57 -30.24
CA GLY A 45 -11.72 26.14 -30.57
C GLY A 45 -12.12 24.82 -29.89
N HIS A 46 -13.40 24.72 -29.54
CA HIS A 46 -14.02 23.56 -28.88
C HIS A 46 -13.76 22.22 -29.58
N PHE A 47 -13.59 22.23 -30.89
CA PHE A 47 -13.28 21.03 -31.66
C PHE A 47 -11.88 20.48 -31.36
N SER A 48 -10.86 21.35 -31.30
CA SER A 48 -9.47 20.91 -31.03
C SER A 48 -9.31 20.36 -29.61
N THR A 49 -10.03 20.95 -28.65
CA THR A 49 -10.02 20.50 -27.25
C THR A 49 -10.67 19.13 -27.12
N MET A 50 -11.80 18.89 -27.79
CA MET A 50 -12.43 17.57 -27.83
C MET A 50 -11.57 16.50 -28.50
N CYS A 51 -10.94 16.80 -29.63
CA CYS A 51 -10.01 15.87 -30.27
C CYS A 51 -8.84 15.50 -29.35
N SER A 52 -8.25 16.48 -28.66
CA SER A 52 -7.14 16.22 -27.73
C SER A 52 -7.54 15.34 -26.54
N PHE A 53 -8.76 15.51 -26.01
CA PHE A 53 -9.30 14.63 -24.96
C PHE A 53 -9.47 13.19 -25.45
N ILE A 54 -10.06 13.01 -26.64
CA ILE A 54 -10.28 11.69 -27.23
C ILE A 54 -8.95 10.97 -27.48
N THR A 55 -7.94 11.67 -27.99
CA THR A 55 -6.60 11.10 -28.19
C THR A 55 -5.93 10.70 -26.87
N LEU A 56 -6.09 11.50 -25.82
CA LEU A 56 -5.52 11.19 -24.51
C LEU A 56 -6.20 9.97 -23.88
N ALA A 57 -7.54 9.90 -24.00
CA ALA A 57 -8.34 8.78 -23.52
C ALA A 57 -8.00 7.48 -24.25
N SER A 58 -7.83 7.51 -25.57
CA SER A 58 -7.48 6.34 -26.37
C SER A 58 -6.06 5.83 -26.07
N ILE A 59 -5.08 6.72 -25.89
CA ILE A 59 -3.72 6.37 -25.48
C ILE A 59 -3.72 5.72 -24.09
N LYS A 60 -4.41 6.30 -23.10
CA LYS A 60 -4.52 5.71 -21.75
C LYS A 60 -5.21 4.34 -21.78
N PHE A 61 -6.24 4.18 -22.61
CA PHE A 61 -6.94 2.90 -22.77
C PHE A 61 -6.01 1.82 -23.36
N LEU A 62 -5.25 2.15 -24.40
CA LEU A 62 -4.26 1.25 -24.98
C LEU A 62 -3.16 0.86 -23.98
N LEU A 63 -2.64 1.83 -23.22
CA LEU A 63 -1.67 1.58 -22.16
C LEU A 63 -2.25 0.69 -21.05
N SER A 64 -3.51 0.89 -20.67
CA SER A 64 -4.21 0.06 -19.69
C SER A 64 -4.31 -1.39 -20.15
N ILE A 65 -4.67 -1.63 -21.42
CA ILE A 65 -4.72 -2.98 -22.00
C ILE A 65 -3.34 -3.63 -22.04
N LYS A 66 -2.29 -2.88 -22.43
CA LYS A 66 -0.92 -3.39 -22.51
C LYS A 66 -0.37 -3.75 -21.11
N ASN A 67 -0.57 -2.87 -20.13
CA ASN A 67 -0.09 -3.05 -18.76
C ASN A 67 -0.85 -4.14 -17.98
N LYS A 68 -2.01 -4.59 -18.48
CA LYS A 68 -2.76 -5.69 -17.88
C LYS A 68 -2.11 -7.06 -18.12
N LYS A 69 -1.20 -7.17 -19.10
CA LYS A 69 -0.56 -8.44 -19.49
C LYS A 69 0.72 -8.80 -18.71
N GLU A 70 1.31 -7.86 -17.98
CA GLU A 70 2.68 -8.04 -17.46
C GLU A 70 2.88 -7.64 -15.99
N LYS A 71 1.82 -7.66 -15.17
CA LYS A 71 2.09 -7.69 -13.72
C LYS A 71 2.42 -9.13 -13.36
N PRO A 72 3.70 -9.49 -13.06
CA PRO A 72 3.95 -10.77 -12.44
C PRO A 72 3.11 -10.78 -11.16
N VAL A 73 2.11 -11.65 -11.14
CA VAL A 73 1.31 -11.88 -9.95
C VAL A 73 2.25 -12.60 -9.00
N HIS A 74 2.98 -11.81 -8.21
CA HIS A 74 3.67 -12.33 -7.05
C HIS A 74 2.59 -12.90 -6.13
N GLU A 75 2.40 -14.20 -6.18
CA GLU A 75 1.52 -14.89 -5.26
C GLU A 75 2.13 -14.74 -3.86
N THR A 76 1.45 -14.04 -2.98
CA THR A 76 1.82 -14.01 -1.56
C THR A 76 1.60 -15.41 -1.01
N PHE A 77 2.67 -16.14 -0.72
CA PHE A 77 2.58 -17.46 -0.09
C PHE A 77 2.14 -17.33 1.37
N ASN A 78 2.70 -16.32 2.06
CA ASN A 78 2.35 -15.92 3.43
C ASN A 78 2.73 -14.44 3.63
N ARG A 79 2.28 -13.79 4.71
CA ARG A 79 2.65 -12.41 5.09
C ARG A 79 4.16 -12.18 5.16
N SER A 80 4.96 -13.23 5.39
CA SER A 80 6.42 -13.15 5.53
C SER A 80 7.20 -13.52 4.25
N TYR A 81 6.54 -14.09 3.24
CA TYR A 81 7.23 -14.67 2.08
C TYR A 81 6.50 -14.38 0.76
N ILE A 82 7.25 -13.89 -0.23
CA ILE A 82 6.80 -13.73 -1.60
C ILE A 82 7.22 -14.95 -2.41
N LYS A 83 6.29 -15.53 -3.17
CA LYS A 83 6.59 -16.61 -4.11
C LYS A 83 6.97 -16.00 -5.46
N ILE A 84 8.17 -16.32 -5.93
CA ILE A 84 8.67 -15.94 -7.25
C ILE A 84 8.76 -17.21 -8.08
N SER A 85 7.82 -17.37 -9.02
CA SER A 85 7.82 -18.49 -9.96
C SER A 85 8.82 -18.22 -11.09
N TYR A 86 9.63 -19.21 -11.45
CA TYR A 86 10.57 -19.13 -12.59
C TYR A 86 10.72 -20.50 -13.25
N THR A 87 11.16 -20.50 -14.51
CA THR A 87 11.40 -21.75 -15.26
C THR A 87 12.90 -21.96 -15.40
N TYR A 88 13.39 -23.16 -15.07
CA TYR A 88 14.77 -23.56 -15.30
C TYR A 88 14.80 -24.90 -16.01
N LYS A 89 15.41 -24.96 -17.20
CA LYS A 89 15.45 -26.16 -18.07
C LYS A 89 14.06 -26.78 -18.26
N ASP A 90 13.09 -25.96 -18.67
CA ASP A 90 11.68 -26.33 -18.91
C ASP A 90 10.91 -26.91 -17.71
N LYS A 91 11.50 -26.88 -16.52
CA LYS A 91 10.84 -27.27 -15.28
C LYS A 91 10.43 -26.02 -14.49
N PRO A 92 9.19 -25.96 -13.98
CA PRO A 92 8.75 -24.86 -13.13
C PRO A 92 9.35 -25.00 -11.74
N TYR A 93 9.95 -23.93 -11.23
CA TYR A 93 10.44 -23.79 -9.88
C TYR A 93 9.81 -22.56 -9.23
N PHE A 94 9.88 -22.48 -7.90
CA PHE A 94 9.55 -21.28 -7.18
C PHE A 94 10.61 -20.99 -6.12
N TYR A 95 10.90 -19.70 -5.95
CA TYR A 95 11.77 -19.19 -4.91
C TYR A 95 10.91 -18.46 -3.88
N LEU A 96 11.11 -18.76 -2.60
CA LEU A 96 10.45 -18.05 -1.50
C LEU A 96 11.39 -16.96 -1.00
N LEU A 97 11.07 -15.71 -1.36
CA LEU A 97 11.80 -14.54 -0.88
C LEU A 97 11.22 -14.08 0.45
N LYS A 98 12.03 -14.08 1.51
CA LYS A 98 11.64 -13.50 2.81
C LYS A 98 11.50 -11.99 2.66
N ILE A 99 10.34 -11.45 3.02
CA ILE A 99 10.14 -10.00 3.07
C ILE A 99 10.84 -9.49 4.32
N PRO A 100 11.78 -8.53 4.23
CA PRO A 100 12.29 -7.85 5.41
C PRO A 100 11.11 -7.12 6.06
N LYS A 101 10.69 -7.58 7.24
CA LYS A 101 9.68 -6.88 8.02
C LYS A 101 10.37 -5.69 8.68
N GLY A 102 9.74 -4.53 8.57
CA GLY A 102 10.05 -3.42 9.45
C GLY A 102 9.73 -3.79 10.89
N VAL A 103 10.13 -2.93 11.80
CA VAL A 103 9.96 -3.15 13.23
C VAL A 103 8.47 -3.12 13.58
N ILE A 104 8.03 -4.07 14.39
CA ILE A 104 6.62 -4.21 14.77
C ILE A 104 6.29 -3.06 15.74
N PRO A 105 5.28 -2.22 15.45
CA PRO A 105 4.92 -1.15 16.35
C PRO A 105 4.43 -1.72 17.69
N LEU A 106 4.87 -1.08 18.77
CA LEU A 106 4.42 -1.37 20.12
C LEU A 106 3.07 -0.70 20.36
N SER A 107 2.24 -1.36 21.16
CA SER A 107 0.92 -0.86 21.59
C SER A 107 1.00 -0.29 23.00
N THR A 108 1.55 -1.06 23.95
CA THR A 108 1.72 -0.65 25.34
C THR A 108 2.96 -1.29 25.95
N ILE A 109 3.57 -0.61 26.94
CA ILE A 109 4.65 -1.15 27.77
C ILE A 109 4.23 -0.97 29.23
N VAL A 110 4.06 -2.05 29.97
CA VAL A 110 3.64 -2.00 31.38
C VAL A 110 4.68 -2.60 32.31
N ASP A 111 4.78 -2.05 33.52
CA ASP A 111 5.62 -2.54 34.60
C ASP A 111 5.00 -3.77 35.32
N GLU A 112 5.70 -4.30 36.33
CA GLU A 112 5.22 -5.40 37.16
C GLU A 112 3.90 -5.13 37.91
N THR A 113 3.56 -3.86 38.13
CA THR A 113 2.32 -3.44 38.81
C THR A 113 1.19 -3.08 37.84
N GLY A 114 1.45 -3.09 36.54
CA GLY A 114 0.50 -2.76 35.48
C GLY A 114 0.41 -1.27 35.14
N ASN A 115 1.37 -0.44 35.57
CA ASN A 115 1.43 0.96 35.14
C ASN A 115 2.02 1.05 33.73
N ASP A 116 1.47 1.96 32.93
CA ASP A 116 2.01 2.29 31.62
C ASP A 116 3.30 3.11 31.75
N VAL A 117 4.38 2.55 31.24
CA VAL A 117 5.74 3.12 31.26
C VAL A 117 6.28 3.34 29.84
N GLU A 118 5.41 3.30 28.82
CA GLU A 118 5.77 3.48 27.41
C GLU A 118 6.54 4.78 27.19
N SER A 119 6.08 5.89 27.78
CA SER A 119 6.71 7.21 27.61
C SER A 119 8.14 7.28 28.14
N ILE A 120 8.51 6.42 29.08
CA ILE A 120 9.83 6.36 29.70
C ILE A 120 10.78 5.51 28.85
N ILE A 121 10.31 4.38 28.34
CA ILE A 121 11.16 3.36 27.70
C ILE A 121 11.30 3.60 26.19
N THR A 122 10.22 4.00 25.51
CA THR A 122 10.20 4.19 24.05
C THR A 122 11.32 5.08 23.51
N PRO A 123 11.72 6.20 24.17
CA PRO A 123 12.84 7.02 23.72
C PRO A 123 14.17 6.26 23.61
N TYR A 124 14.38 5.23 24.43
CA TYR A 124 15.60 4.44 24.45
C TYR A 124 15.62 3.33 23.38
N LEU A 125 14.45 2.81 23.02
CA LEU A 125 14.32 1.72 22.05
C LEU A 125 14.75 2.14 20.63
N GLY A 126 14.58 3.41 20.28
CA GLY A 126 14.89 3.93 18.96
C GLY A 126 13.97 3.37 17.85
N PRO A 127 14.21 3.76 16.58
CA PRO A 127 13.34 3.37 15.47
C PRO A 127 13.38 1.87 15.15
N ASN A 128 14.43 1.17 15.56
CA ASN A 128 14.60 -0.26 15.34
C ASN A 128 14.18 -1.12 16.54
N LEU A 129 13.72 -0.49 17.62
CA LEU A 129 13.47 -1.15 18.91
C LEU A 129 14.65 -1.98 19.44
N ASP A 130 15.89 -1.63 19.08
CA ASP A 130 17.11 -2.37 19.41
C ASP A 130 17.96 -1.68 20.49
N CYS A 131 17.37 -0.73 21.22
CA CYS A 131 18.07 0.08 22.21
C CYS A 131 19.32 0.79 21.64
N HIS A 132 19.31 1.14 20.34
CA HIS A 132 20.47 1.66 19.62
C HIS A 132 21.70 0.74 19.64
N GLY A 133 21.48 -0.58 19.77
CA GLY A 133 22.52 -1.60 19.89
C GLY A 133 23.17 -1.67 21.28
N ILE A 134 22.61 -0.99 22.28
CA ILE A 134 23.08 -1.03 23.66
C ILE A 134 22.34 -2.14 24.41
N THR A 135 23.06 -2.90 25.22
CA THR A 135 22.47 -3.92 26.08
C THR A 135 21.79 -3.25 27.27
N ILE A 136 20.47 -3.14 27.21
CA ILE A 136 19.63 -2.57 28.27
C ILE A 136 18.67 -3.65 28.78
N CYS A 137 18.50 -3.69 30.10
CA CYS A 137 17.61 -4.58 30.82
C CYS A 137 16.56 -3.77 31.60
N PRO A 138 15.41 -4.37 32.00
CA PRO A 138 14.42 -3.70 32.85
C PRO A 138 14.99 -3.07 34.12
N LYS A 139 15.98 -3.73 34.76
CA LYS A 139 16.67 -3.21 35.95
C LYS A 139 17.35 -1.86 35.75
N ASP A 140 17.79 -1.53 34.52
CA ASP A 140 18.47 -0.27 34.24
C ASP A 140 17.49 0.91 34.29
N PHE A 141 16.19 0.63 34.18
CA PHE A 141 15.10 1.57 34.39
C PHE A 141 14.47 1.48 35.78
N GLY A 142 14.94 0.55 36.63
CA GLY A 142 14.39 0.30 37.96
C GLY A 142 13.14 -0.59 38.00
N TYR A 143 12.87 -1.36 36.93
CA TYR A 143 11.74 -2.29 36.88
C TYR A 143 12.19 -3.74 37.04
N GLU A 144 11.40 -4.54 37.76
CA GLU A 144 11.63 -5.98 37.89
C GLU A 144 11.16 -6.74 36.65
N LYS A 145 10.14 -6.21 35.97
CA LYS A 145 9.54 -6.85 34.81
C LYS A 145 8.92 -5.82 33.88
N LEU A 146 9.10 -6.04 32.58
CA LEU A 146 8.41 -5.29 31.54
C LEU A 146 7.56 -6.24 30.70
N VAL A 147 6.30 -5.87 30.51
CA VAL A 147 5.37 -6.57 29.63
C VAL A 147 5.03 -5.64 28.47
N ILE A 148 5.39 -6.06 27.27
CA ILE A 148 5.24 -5.28 26.05
C ILE A 148 4.20 -5.94 25.17
N THR A 149 3.17 -5.19 24.82
CA THR A 149 2.13 -5.64 23.90
C THR A 149 2.32 -4.97 22.56
N THR A 150 2.33 -5.74 21.48
CA THR A 150 2.39 -5.19 20.12
C THR A 150 1.00 -4.79 19.62
N VAL A 151 0.91 -4.04 18.52
CA VAL A 151 -0.37 -3.71 17.87
C VAL A 151 -1.12 -4.95 17.34
N TYR A 152 -0.48 -6.13 17.33
CA TYR A 152 -1.08 -7.40 16.94
C TYR A 152 -1.48 -8.28 18.14
N ASP A 153 -1.54 -7.71 19.34
CA ASP A 153 -1.83 -8.41 20.60
C ASP A 153 -0.81 -9.49 21.00
N ASP A 154 0.36 -9.53 20.33
CA ASP A 154 1.47 -10.36 20.78
C ASP A 154 2.06 -9.76 22.06
N VAL A 155 2.20 -10.59 23.10
CA VAL A 155 2.73 -10.20 24.41
C VAL A 155 4.14 -10.74 24.57
N ILE A 156 5.10 -9.83 24.77
CA ILE A 156 6.51 -10.13 25.02
C ILE A 156 6.80 -9.73 26.46
N THR A 157 7.42 -10.62 27.22
CA THR A 157 7.76 -10.38 28.63
C THR A 157 9.26 -10.42 28.81
N PHE A 158 9.81 -9.37 29.41
CA PHE A 158 11.21 -9.27 29.82
C PHE A 158 11.27 -9.24 31.35
N ASN A 159 12.04 -10.15 31.94
CA ASN A 159 12.35 -10.14 33.36
C ASN A 159 13.54 -9.22 33.62
N GLU A 160 13.80 -8.93 34.90
CA GLU A 160 14.80 -7.96 35.40
C GLU A 160 16.15 -7.94 34.66
N THR A 161 16.65 -9.13 34.29
CA THR A 161 17.97 -9.31 33.66
C THR A 161 17.92 -9.65 32.18
N ASP A 162 16.72 -9.79 31.61
CA ASP A 162 16.56 -10.08 30.20
C ASP A 162 16.96 -8.87 29.37
N VAL A 163 17.74 -9.09 28.33
CA VAL A 163 18.11 -8.03 27.39
C VAL A 163 16.86 -7.68 26.56
N ILE A 164 16.52 -6.40 26.53
CA ILE A 164 15.39 -5.90 25.75
C ILE A 164 15.80 -5.94 24.27
N SER A 165 15.17 -6.83 23.49
CA SER A 165 15.40 -6.99 22.04
C SER A 165 14.17 -7.57 21.35
N PHE A 166 13.89 -7.15 20.12
CA PHE A 166 12.69 -7.49 19.33
C PHE A 166 13.01 -8.18 18.00
#